data_AF-A0A5N6JLT6-F1
#
_entry.id   AF-A0A5N6JLT6-F1
#
_cell.length_a   1.000
_cell.length_b   1.000
_cell.length_c   1.000
_cell.angle_alpha   90.00
_cell.angle_beta   90.00
_cell.angle_gamma   90.00
#
_symmetry.space_group_name_H-M   'P 1'
#
loop_
_entity.id
_entity.type
_entity.pdbx_description
1 polymer ?
#
loop_
_entity_poly.entity_id
_entity_poly.type
_entity_poly.pdbx_seq_one_letter_code
_entity_poly.pdbx_strand_id
1 'polypeptide(L)'
;MGRKSNRNRKGNVRQPNDVDVEVRVVLAYRFSTPATETDLTHEMKRKASSALREEPLQVTRDGGRVVVGNNEGIILTREMRRRDEELQQLKEQVERPYWFEKMVRQRFLLTYKRDKLHTASDEDCGMNRRVNKKARKGDALADAELYGDWRRRDYDVYKKLYGVHPKDIGKYYVSQGMDIMDETATYVAADDREGPPKFEELFQKYLRDLEAAEYLHDFLFEEACQYPAVARVRDSYWEFLFSRETEVRWHGHRKSDQDYQD
;
A
#
# COMPACT_ATOMS: atom_id res chain seq x y z
N MET A 1 -67.67 -45.15 -6.50
CA MET A 1 -67.88 -45.40 -5.06
C MET A 1 -66.59 -45.89 -4.43
N GLY A 2 -66.16 -45.25 -3.34
CA GLY A 2 -65.07 -45.67 -2.44
C GLY A 2 -63.65 -45.26 -2.90
N ARG A 3 -62.73 -44.83 -2.04
CA ARG A 3 -62.69 -44.61 -0.60
C ARG A 3 -61.33 -43.93 -0.29
N LYS A 4 -61.31 -43.02 0.69
CA LYS A 4 -60.22 -42.73 1.67
C LYS A 4 -58.91 -42.14 1.11
N SER A 5 -58.62 -40.86 1.39
CA SER A 5 -57.97 -40.37 2.63
C SER A 5 -56.55 -40.91 2.85
N ASN A 6 -55.53 -40.08 2.63
CA ASN A 6 -54.53 -39.84 3.67
C ASN A 6 -53.71 -38.56 3.41
N ARG A 7 -53.99 -37.51 4.19
CA ARG A 7 -53.10 -36.34 4.34
C ARG A 7 -51.99 -36.72 5.32
N ASN A 8 -50.79 -36.98 4.83
CA ASN A 8 -49.60 -37.06 5.68
C ASN A 8 -48.89 -35.71 5.67
N ARG A 9 -49.31 -34.82 6.57
CA ARG A 9 -48.63 -33.55 6.88
C ARG A 9 -47.52 -33.89 7.89
N LYS A 10 -46.33 -34.25 7.39
CA LYS A 10 -45.13 -34.31 8.24
C LYS A 10 -44.80 -32.88 8.64
N GLY A 11 -45.11 -32.53 9.88
CA GLY A 11 -44.59 -31.33 10.53
C GLY A 11 -43.08 -31.48 10.64
N ASN A 12 -42.36 -30.66 9.87
CA ASN A 12 -40.94 -30.42 10.09
C ASN A 12 -40.82 -29.65 11.41
N VAL A 13 -40.59 -30.38 12.51
CA VAL A 13 -40.04 -29.79 13.72
C VAL A 13 -38.62 -29.38 13.37
N ARG A 14 -38.43 -28.10 13.02
CA ARG A 14 -37.11 -27.48 13.06
C ARG A 14 -36.65 -27.51 14.51
N GLN A 15 -35.73 -28.42 14.85
CA GLN A 15 -34.95 -28.27 16.08
C GLN A 15 -34.14 -26.97 15.95
N PRO A 16 -34.31 -26.01 16.86
CA PRO A 16 -33.46 -24.84 16.91
C PRO A 16 -32.21 -25.17 17.73
N ASN A 17 -31.05 -24.84 17.18
CA ASN A 17 -29.80 -24.61 17.90
C ASN A 17 -28.98 -25.86 18.29
N ASP A 18 -28.55 -26.67 17.33
CA ASP A 18 -27.20 -27.26 17.43
C ASP A 18 -26.21 -26.18 16.99
N VAL A 19 -25.83 -25.33 17.94
CA VAL A 19 -24.66 -24.47 17.78
C VAL A 19 -23.48 -25.37 18.05
N ASP A 20 -22.72 -25.74 17.03
CA ASP A 20 -21.45 -26.46 17.19
C ASP A 20 -20.56 -25.67 18.17
N VAL A 21 -20.51 -26.12 19.42
CA VAL A 21 -19.66 -25.51 20.44
C VAL A 21 -18.27 -26.08 20.25
N GLU A 22 -17.39 -25.31 19.63
CA GLU A 22 -15.97 -25.63 19.54
C GLU A 22 -15.37 -25.62 20.96
N VAL A 23 -14.95 -26.79 21.44
CA VAL A 23 -14.25 -26.96 22.72
C VAL A 23 -12.75 -27.05 22.45
N ARG A 24 -11.97 -26.12 23.03
CA ARG A 24 -10.52 -26.12 22.92
C ARG A 24 -9.89 -26.55 24.25
N VAL A 25 -9.05 -27.58 24.22
CA VAL A 25 -8.29 -28.01 25.40
C VAL A 25 -6.88 -27.45 25.31
N VAL A 26 -6.43 -26.73 26.35
CA VAL A 26 -5.10 -26.09 26.38
C VAL A 26 -4.39 -26.47 27.67
N LEU A 27 -3.21 -27.05 27.53
CA LEU A 27 -2.34 -27.42 28.65
C LEU A 27 -0.97 -26.78 28.42
N ALA A 28 -0.51 -26.01 29.40
CA ALA A 28 0.83 -25.42 29.38
C ALA A 28 1.73 -26.11 30.39
N TYR A 29 2.97 -26.38 29.97
CA TYR A 29 4.01 -26.98 30.80
C TYR A 29 5.36 -26.37 30.47
N ARG A 30 6.20 -26.21 31.50
CA ARG A 30 7.58 -25.79 31.36
C ARG A 30 8.51 -27.01 31.34
N PHE A 31 9.39 -27.08 30.35
CA PHE A 31 10.47 -28.08 30.29
C PHE A 31 11.74 -27.49 30.88
N SER A 32 12.47 -28.29 31.65
CA SER A 32 13.73 -27.90 32.30
C SER A 32 14.96 -28.11 31.40
N THR A 33 14.83 -28.81 30.27
CA THR A 33 15.92 -29.11 29.34
C THR A 33 15.44 -29.01 27.88
N PRO A 34 16.29 -28.59 26.93
CA PRO A 34 15.95 -28.63 25.50
C PRO A 34 15.79 -30.09 25.07
N ALA A 35 14.63 -30.44 24.53
CA ALA A 35 14.25 -31.79 24.13
C ALA A 35 14.00 -31.83 22.62
N THR A 36 14.23 -32.99 21.98
CA THR A 36 13.92 -33.18 20.56
C THR A 36 12.41 -33.30 20.34
N GLU A 37 11.91 -33.07 19.13
CA GLU A 37 10.48 -33.12 18.80
C GLU A 37 9.81 -34.47 19.18
N THR A 38 10.55 -35.56 19.03
CA THR A 38 10.11 -36.91 19.44
C THR A 38 10.06 -37.09 20.95
N ASP A 39 11.03 -36.53 21.69
CA ASP A 39 11.06 -36.55 23.15
C ASP A 39 9.90 -35.72 23.72
N LEU A 40 9.65 -34.56 23.11
CA LEU A 40 8.53 -33.67 23.44
C LEU A 40 7.20 -34.40 23.29
N THR A 41 6.97 -35.14 22.20
CA THR A 41 5.68 -35.80 21.97
C THR A 41 5.36 -36.86 23.03
N HIS A 42 6.34 -37.70 23.39
CA HIS A 42 6.14 -38.76 24.39
C HIS A 42 6.03 -38.19 25.81
N GLU A 43 6.87 -37.22 26.14
CA GLU A 43 6.86 -36.55 27.44
C GLU A 43 5.60 -35.70 27.63
N MET A 44 5.14 -34.98 26.60
CA MET A 44 3.88 -34.23 26.60
C MET A 44 2.69 -35.13 26.87
N LYS A 45 2.59 -36.31 26.22
CA LYS A 45 1.49 -37.26 26.49
C LYS A 45 1.49 -37.73 27.94
N ARG A 46 2.68 -38.04 28.48
CA ARG A 46 2.83 -38.49 29.87
C ARG A 46 2.48 -37.39 30.87
N LYS A 47 3.02 -36.19 30.68
CA LYS A 47 2.77 -35.02 31.54
C LYS A 47 1.32 -34.55 31.45
N ALA A 48 0.73 -34.49 30.25
CA ALA A 48 -0.69 -34.20 30.09
C ALA A 48 -1.56 -35.22 30.86
N SER A 49 -1.23 -36.52 30.76
CA SER A 49 -1.95 -37.55 31.50
C SER A 49 -1.79 -37.44 33.02
N SER A 50 -0.64 -36.97 33.51
CA SER A 50 -0.39 -36.72 34.95
C SER A 50 -1.13 -35.49 35.43
N ALA A 51 -1.03 -34.38 34.70
CA ALA A 51 -1.68 -33.13 35.05
C ALA A 51 -3.21 -33.22 35.02
N LEU A 52 -3.78 -34.03 34.12
CA LEU A 52 -5.21 -34.36 34.14
C LEU A 52 -5.67 -35.06 35.43
N ARG A 53 -4.73 -35.68 36.17
CA ARG A 53 -5.01 -36.34 37.47
C ARG A 53 -4.69 -35.44 38.66
N GLU A 54 -3.73 -34.54 38.53
CA GLU A 54 -3.13 -33.80 39.65
C GLU A 54 -3.59 -32.34 39.73
N GLU A 55 -3.87 -31.69 38.60
CA GLU A 55 -4.31 -30.29 38.55
C GLU A 55 -5.79 -30.19 38.19
N PRO A 56 -6.60 -29.41 38.93
CA PRO A 56 -7.99 -29.20 38.57
C PRO A 56 -8.05 -28.41 37.26
N LEU A 57 -8.59 -29.05 36.22
CA LEU A 57 -8.93 -28.36 34.98
C LEU A 57 -10.02 -27.34 35.24
N GLN A 58 -9.84 -26.16 34.66
CA GLN A 58 -10.86 -25.12 34.68
C GLN A 58 -11.55 -25.07 33.32
N VAL A 59 -12.85 -24.88 33.37
CA VAL A 59 -13.67 -24.62 32.19
C VAL A 59 -13.99 -23.14 32.21
N THR A 60 -13.57 -22.42 31.17
CA THR A 60 -13.86 -21.00 31.00
C THR A 60 -14.52 -20.76 29.66
N ARG A 61 -15.42 -19.79 29.60
CA ARG A 61 -15.96 -19.29 28.32
C ARG A 61 -15.18 -18.05 27.94
N ASP A 62 -14.59 -18.05 26.75
CA ASP A 62 -13.89 -16.90 26.20
C ASP A 62 -14.32 -16.65 24.76
N GLY A 63 -14.86 -15.46 24.47
CA GLY A 63 -15.28 -15.08 23.13
C GLY A 63 -16.33 -16.01 22.47
N GLY A 64 -17.16 -16.68 23.26
CA GLY A 64 -18.15 -17.65 22.76
C GLY A 64 -17.62 -19.07 22.60
N ARG A 65 -16.32 -19.31 22.83
CA ARG A 65 -15.70 -20.64 22.84
C ARG A 65 -15.57 -21.17 24.26
N VAL A 66 -15.63 -22.49 24.42
CA VAL A 66 -15.35 -23.15 25.70
C VAL A 66 -13.90 -23.57 25.70
N VAL A 67 -13.11 -23.01 26.61
CA VAL A 67 -11.70 -23.35 26.81
C VAL A 67 -11.57 -24.15 28.10
N VAL A 68 -10.97 -25.33 28.00
CA VAL A 68 -10.70 -26.23 29.14
C VAL A 68 -9.20 -26.38 29.29
N GLY A 69 -8.65 -26.14 30.48
CA GLY A 69 -7.20 -26.20 30.65
C GLY A 69 -6.74 -26.03 32.08
N ASN A 70 -5.44 -26.19 32.30
CA ASN A 70 -4.82 -25.76 33.55
C ASN A 70 -4.70 -24.22 33.57
N ASN A 71 -4.45 -23.66 34.76
CA ASN A 71 -4.38 -22.20 34.96
C ASN A 71 -3.42 -21.53 33.96
N GLU A 72 -2.22 -22.09 33.81
CA GLU A 72 -1.19 -21.54 32.93
C GLU A 72 -1.61 -21.60 31.46
N GLY A 73 -2.22 -22.69 31.00
CA GLY A 73 -2.74 -22.82 29.63
C GLY A 73 -3.86 -21.82 29.33
N ILE A 74 -4.76 -21.59 30.29
CA ILE A 74 -5.84 -20.60 30.13
C ILE A 74 -5.28 -19.17 30.11
N ILE A 75 -4.32 -18.85 30.98
CA ILE A 75 -3.66 -17.53 31.01
C ILE A 75 -2.95 -17.27 29.68
N LEU A 76 -2.13 -18.21 29.20
CA LEU A 76 -1.41 -18.06 27.93
C LEU A 76 -2.36 -17.91 26.73
N THR A 77 -3.49 -18.64 26.72
CA THR A 77 -4.50 -18.50 25.66
C THR A 77 -5.08 -17.08 25.63
N ARG A 78 -5.37 -16.50 26.80
CA ARG A 78 -5.85 -15.12 26.90
C ARG A 78 -4.79 -14.11 26.46
N GLU A 79 -3.54 -14.30 26.86
CA GLU A 79 -2.43 -13.42 26.46
C GLU A 79 -2.15 -13.47 24.96
N MET A 80 -2.13 -14.67 24.35
CA MET A 80 -1.98 -14.82 22.91
C MET A 80 -3.08 -14.09 22.16
N ARG A 81 -4.34 -14.30 22.58
CA ARG A 81 -5.47 -13.59 21.97
C ARG A 81 -5.36 -12.09 22.12
N ARG A 82 -4.98 -11.59 23.31
CA ARG A 82 -4.76 -10.16 23.53
C ARG A 82 -3.70 -9.61 22.57
N ARG A 83 -2.59 -10.33 22.39
CA ARG A 83 -1.54 -9.95 21.44
C ARG A 83 -2.02 -10.02 19.98
N ASP A 84 -2.82 -11.01 19.62
CA ASP A 84 -3.40 -11.10 18.27
C ASP A 84 -4.36 -9.94 17.99
N GLU A 85 -5.19 -9.56 18.98
CA GLU A 85 -6.07 -8.38 18.91
C GLU A 85 -5.25 -7.08 18.83
N GLU A 86 -4.19 -6.93 19.63
CA GLU A 86 -3.25 -5.80 19.56
C GLU A 86 -2.56 -5.72 18.19
N LEU A 87 -2.08 -6.85 17.66
CA LEU A 87 -1.45 -6.94 16.33
C LEU A 87 -2.45 -6.58 15.22
N GLN A 88 -3.68 -7.03 15.31
CA GLN A 88 -4.72 -6.71 14.34
C GLN A 88 -5.04 -5.21 14.38
N GLN A 89 -5.20 -4.62 15.56
CA GLN A 89 -5.41 -3.18 15.72
C GLN A 89 -4.23 -2.37 15.18
N LEU A 90 -3.00 -2.80 15.45
CA LEU A 90 -1.79 -2.16 14.92
C LEU A 90 -1.75 -2.23 13.38
N LYS A 91 -2.07 -3.38 12.80
CA LYS A 91 -2.17 -3.52 11.34
C LYS A 91 -3.20 -2.57 10.76
N GLU A 92 -4.41 -2.51 11.33
CA GLU A 92 -5.45 -1.59 10.86
C GLU A 92 -5.03 -0.11 11.00
N GLN A 93 -4.33 0.23 12.09
CA GLN A 93 -3.79 1.58 12.30
C GLN A 93 -2.72 1.97 11.29
N VAL A 94 -1.94 1.00 10.77
CA VAL A 94 -0.89 1.25 9.77
C VAL A 94 -1.45 1.20 8.34
N GLU A 95 -2.31 0.23 8.05
CA GLU A 95 -2.87 0.02 6.71
C GLU A 95 -3.85 1.12 6.31
N ARG A 96 -4.64 1.65 7.26
CA ARG A 96 -5.67 2.65 6.94
C ARG A 96 -5.08 3.98 6.44
N PRO A 97 -4.07 4.58 7.09
CA PRO A 97 -3.38 5.76 6.56
C PRO A 97 -2.72 5.48 5.20
N TYR A 98 -2.03 4.35 5.07
CA TYR A 98 -1.38 3.94 3.82
C TYR A 98 -2.39 3.82 2.66
N TRP A 99 -3.53 3.17 2.90
CA TRP A 99 -4.61 3.06 1.92
C TRP A 99 -5.15 4.44 1.51
N PHE A 100 -5.35 5.34 2.48
CA PHE A 100 -5.84 6.69 2.19
C PHE A 100 -4.83 7.50 1.35
N GLU A 101 -3.54 7.40 1.67
CA GLU A 101 -2.47 8.04 0.91
C GLU A 101 -2.48 7.57 -0.56
N LYS A 102 -2.58 6.26 -0.78
CA LYS A 102 -2.65 5.68 -2.13
C LYS A 102 -3.88 6.12 -2.92
N MET A 103 -5.02 6.25 -2.27
CA MET A 103 -6.22 6.81 -2.92
C MET A 103 -6.04 8.28 -3.33
N VAL A 104 -5.32 9.08 -2.53
CA VAL A 104 -4.99 10.48 -2.87
C VAL A 104 -4.05 10.53 -4.08
N ARG A 105 -3.02 9.67 -4.12
CA ARG A 105 -2.11 9.53 -5.27
C ARG A 105 -2.84 9.06 -6.53
N GLN A 106 -3.72 8.07 -6.40
CA GLN A 106 -4.52 7.57 -7.53
C GLN A 106 -5.39 8.68 -8.14
N ARG A 107 -6.02 9.51 -7.30
CA ARG A 107 -6.79 10.66 -7.76
C ARG A 107 -5.93 11.69 -8.50
N PHE A 108 -4.70 11.95 -8.05
CA PHE A 108 -3.78 12.87 -8.73
C PHE A 108 -3.54 12.44 -10.18
N LEU A 109 -3.16 11.18 -10.39
CA LEU A 109 -2.96 10.61 -11.73
C LEU A 109 -4.24 10.58 -12.59
N LEU A 110 -5.38 10.26 -11.99
CA LEU A 110 -6.67 10.26 -12.70
C LEU A 110 -7.13 11.68 -13.06
N THR A 111 -6.81 12.67 -12.24
CA THR A 111 -7.08 14.08 -12.54
C THR A 111 -6.23 14.53 -13.73
N TYR A 112 -4.92 14.23 -13.71
CA TYR A 112 -4.04 14.47 -14.85
C TYR A 112 -4.54 13.80 -16.14
N LYS A 113 -4.92 12.51 -16.06
CA LYS A 113 -5.47 11.76 -17.20
C LYS A 113 -6.74 12.40 -17.77
N ARG A 114 -7.63 12.92 -16.92
CA ARG A 114 -8.87 13.59 -17.34
C ARG A 114 -8.61 14.97 -17.94
N ASP A 115 -7.83 15.80 -17.23
CA ASP A 115 -7.74 17.23 -17.48
C ASP A 115 -6.66 17.57 -18.51
N LYS A 116 -5.60 16.77 -18.60
CA LYS A 116 -4.45 17.03 -19.50
C LYS A 116 -4.38 16.06 -20.67
N LEU A 117 -4.74 14.79 -20.45
CA LEU A 117 -4.70 13.79 -21.52
C LEU A 117 -6.04 13.59 -22.22
N HIS A 118 -7.15 13.99 -21.60
CA HIS A 118 -8.51 13.79 -22.10
C HIS A 118 -8.83 12.32 -22.47
N THR A 119 -8.26 11.36 -21.73
CA THR A 119 -8.42 9.91 -21.97
C THR A 119 -9.03 9.16 -20.78
N ALA A 120 -9.58 9.87 -19.78
CA ALA A 120 -10.22 9.25 -18.63
C ALA A 120 -11.55 8.58 -19.00
N SER A 121 -11.81 7.38 -18.46
CA SER A 121 -13.09 6.68 -18.60
C SER A 121 -14.16 7.19 -17.61
N ASP A 122 -15.40 6.73 -17.76
CA ASP A 122 -16.46 7.00 -16.78
C ASP A 122 -16.15 6.38 -15.41
N GLU A 123 -15.50 5.21 -15.38
CA GLU A 123 -15.04 4.56 -14.16
C GLU A 123 -13.96 5.38 -13.45
N ASP A 124 -13.00 5.92 -14.21
CA ASP A 124 -11.97 6.83 -13.72
C ASP A 124 -12.61 8.08 -13.10
N CYS A 125 -13.62 8.65 -13.77
CA CYS A 125 -14.38 9.79 -13.26
C CYS A 125 -15.17 9.46 -11.99
N GLY A 126 -15.74 8.25 -11.90
CA GLY A 126 -16.41 7.75 -10.70
C GLY A 126 -15.46 7.63 -9.51
N MET A 127 -14.25 7.11 -9.72
CA MET A 127 -13.22 7.03 -8.68
C MET A 127 -12.79 8.42 -8.18
N ASN A 128 -12.59 9.37 -9.09
CA ASN A 128 -12.23 10.76 -8.74
C ASN A 128 -13.25 11.47 -7.83
N ARG A 129 -14.54 11.12 -7.92
CA ARG A 129 -15.61 11.69 -7.07
C ARG A 129 -15.64 11.12 -5.66
N ARG A 130 -15.08 9.93 -5.42
CA ARG A 130 -15.12 9.26 -4.10
C ARG A 130 -14.08 9.81 -3.12
N VAL A 131 -13.03 10.45 -3.63
CA VAL A 131 -11.94 10.98 -2.82
C VAL A 131 -11.97 12.50 -2.90
N ASN A 132 -12.24 13.18 -1.79
CA ASN A 132 -12.31 14.66 -1.77
C ASN A 132 -10.96 15.35 -1.61
N LYS A 133 -9.91 14.64 -1.17
CA LYS A 133 -8.55 15.18 -1.03
C LYS A 133 -7.75 15.03 -2.34
N LYS A 134 -7.01 16.06 -2.75
CA LYS A 134 -6.16 16.06 -3.97
C LYS A 134 -4.69 16.04 -3.52
N ALA A 135 -3.83 15.26 -4.20
CA ALA A 135 -2.40 15.39 -3.98
C ALA A 135 -1.95 16.74 -4.56
N ARG A 136 -1.13 17.48 -3.82
CA ARG A 136 -0.71 18.83 -4.23
C ARG A 136 0.43 18.81 -5.24
N LYS A 137 1.31 17.81 -5.15
CA LYS A 137 2.52 17.69 -5.97
C LYS A 137 2.70 16.28 -6.53
N GLY A 138 3.48 16.18 -7.60
CA GLY A 138 4.07 14.94 -8.09
C GLY A 138 4.85 14.22 -6.98
N ASP A 139 4.86 12.90 -7.07
CA ASP A 139 5.62 11.99 -6.21
C ASP A 139 5.76 10.70 -7.02
N ALA A 140 6.83 10.65 -7.82
CA ALA A 140 7.05 9.62 -8.80
C ALA A 140 7.14 8.25 -8.14
N LEU A 141 7.82 8.15 -6.99
CA LEU A 141 7.97 6.88 -6.28
C LEU A 141 6.62 6.39 -5.72
N ALA A 142 5.89 7.25 -5.01
CA ALA A 142 4.60 6.88 -4.43
C ALA A 142 3.55 6.55 -5.51
N ASP A 143 3.61 7.22 -6.66
CA ASP A 143 2.76 6.95 -7.83
C ASP A 143 3.15 5.67 -8.56
N ALA A 144 4.44 5.33 -8.62
CA ALA A 144 4.90 4.10 -9.25
C ALA A 144 4.41 2.86 -8.48
N GLU A 145 4.34 2.93 -7.16
CA GLU A 145 3.79 1.85 -6.32
C GLU A 145 2.35 1.47 -6.71
N LEU A 146 1.57 2.41 -7.25
CA LEU A 146 0.20 2.12 -7.72
C LEU A 146 0.17 1.11 -8.87
N TYR A 147 1.25 1.02 -9.65
CA TYR A 147 1.38 0.08 -10.78
C TYR A 147 1.87 -1.30 -10.36
N GLY A 148 2.42 -1.41 -9.14
CA GLY A 148 2.73 -2.67 -8.48
C GLY A 148 1.52 -3.19 -7.72
N ASP A 149 1.43 -2.82 -6.45
CA ASP A 149 0.53 -3.41 -5.46
C ASP A 149 -0.95 -3.12 -5.74
N TRP A 150 -1.24 -1.96 -6.33
CA TRP A 150 -2.60 -1.53 -6.66
C TRP A 150 -3.03 -1.87 -8.08
N ARG A 151 -2.19 -2.60 -8.82
CA ARG A 151 -2.50 -3.18 -10.12
C ARG A 151 -2.98 -2.18 -11.17
N ARG A 152 -2.58 -0.91 -11.08
CA ARG A 152 -2.79 0.06 -12.16
C ARG A 152 -2.03 -0.39 -13.42
N ARG A 153 -2.59 -0.14 -14.61
CA ARG A 153 -2.10 -0.67 -15.90
C ARG A 153 -1.97 0.34 -17.03
N ASP A 154 -2.41 1.58 -16.84
CA ASP A 154 -2.27 2.66 -17.82
C ASP A 154 -0.88 3.33 -17.72
N TYR A 155 0.17 2.52 -17.94
CA TYR A 155 1.58 2.92 -17.80
C TYR A 155 1.95 4.19 -18.59
N ASP A 156 1.29 4.44 -19.71
CA ASP A 156 1.49 5.63 -20.54
C ASP A 156 1.14 6.94 -19.80
N VAL A 157 0.19 6.90 -18.86
CA VAL A 157 -0.15 8.08 -18.03
C VAL A 157 1.03 8.45 -17.14
N TYR A 158 1.63 7.46 -16.48
CA TYR A 158 2.82 7.68 -15.66
C TYR A 158 4.00 8.14 -16.51
N LYS A 159 4.24 7.50 -17.65
CA LYS A 159 5.34 7.85 -18.55
C LYS A 159 5.22 9.26 -19.11
N LYS A 160 4.02 9.71 -19.49
CA LYS A 160 3.80 11.10 -19.91
C LYS A 160 4.04 12.11 -18.80
N LEU A 161 3.71 11.73 -17.56
CA LEU A 161 3.82 12.63 -16.42
C LEU A 161 5.25 12.77 -15.88
N TYR A 162 6.00 11.66 -15.82
CA TYR A 162 7.33 11.59 -15.22
C TYR A 162 8.45 11.35 -16.23
N GLY A 163 8.13 11.11 -17.50
CA GLY A 163 9.07 10.82 -18.58
C GLY A 163 9.63 9.40 -18.60
N VAL A 164 9.43 8.61 -17.53
CA VAL A 164 10.03 7.27 -17.36
C VAL A 164 8.98 6.22 -17.07
N HIS A 165 9.31 4.94 -17.25
CA HIS A 165 8.41 3.84 -16.89
C HIS A 165 8.45 3.59 -15.37
N PRO A 166 7.32 3.27 -14.69
CA PRO A 166 7.30 3.18 -13.23
C PRO A 166 8.20 2.09 -12.64
N LYS A 167 8.53 1.04 -13.41
CA LYS A 167 9.50 0.02 -12.97
C LYS A 167 10.95 0.52 -12.94
N ASP A 168 11.25 1.59 -13.67
CA ASP A 168 12.59 2.13 -13.81
C ASP A 168 12.85 3.30 -12.86
N ILE A 169 11.82 3.83 -12.18
CA ILE A 169 11.95 5.01 -11.31
C ILE A 169 12.99 4.81 -10.20
N GLY A 170 13.14 3.58 -9.69
CA GLY A 170 14.11 3.26 -8.64
C GLY A 170 15.56 3.55 -9.05
N LYS A 171 15.88 3.56 -10.36
CA LYS A 171 17.22 3.89 -10.87
C LYS A 171 17.57 5.37 -10.64
N TYR A 172 16.55 6.23 -10.54
CA TYR A 172 16.72 7.66 -10.37
C TYR A 172 16.70 8.09 -8.90
N TYR A 173 16.30 7.20 -7.99
CA TYR A 173 16.13 7.49 -6.55
C TYR A 173 17.38 8.09 -5.88
N VAL A 174 18.57 7.68 -6.32
CA VAL A 174 19.83 8.09 -5.71
C VAL A 174 20.36 9.40 -6.35
N SER A 175 19.71 9.90 -7.41
CA SER A 175 20.05 11.14 -8.09
C SER A 175 19.12 12.28 -7.69
N GLN A 176 19.59 13.52 -7.81
CA GLN A 176 18.75 14.73 -7.75
C GLN A 176 17.67 14.79 -8.84
N GLY A 177 17.63 13.82 -9.76
CA GLY A 177 16.60 13.72 -10.79
C GLY A 177 15.19 13.45 -10.27
N MET A 178 15.03 12.85 -9.08
CA MET A 178 13.69 12.63 -8.51
C MET A 178 12.96 13.93 -8.20
N ASP A 179 13.63 14.88 -7.56
CA ASP A 179 13.01 16.17 -7.22
C ASP A 179 12.55 16.90 -8.48
N ILE A 180 13.37 16.87 -9.54
CA ILE A 180 13.00 17.43 -10.83
C ILE A 180 11.79 16.72 -11.43
N MET A 181 11.73 15.39 -11.36
CA MET A 181 10.59 14.64 -11.88
C MET A 181 9.30 14.99 -11.14
N ASP A 182 9.35 15.08 -9.81
CA ASP A 182 8.22 15.45 -8.97
C ASP A 182 7.75 16.88 -9.26
N GLU A 183 8.70 17.81 -9.39
CA GLU A 183 8.43 19.20 -9.77
C GLU A 183 7.82 19.28 -11.18
N THR A 184 8.38 18.56 -12.15
CA THR A 184 7.89 18.53 -13.53
C THR A 184 6.49 17.96 -13.60
N ALA A 185 6.21 16.87 -12.89
CA ALA A 185 4.87 16.30 -12.80
C ALA A 185 3.88 17.27 -12.14
N THR A 186 4.30 17.96 -11.08
CA THR A 186 3.49 19.02 -10.45
C THR A 186 3.19 20.14 -11.43
N TYR A 187 4.17 20.49 -12.27
CA TYR A 187 4.04 21.53 -13.25
C TYR A 187 3.05 21.12 -14.36
N VAL A 188 3.30 19.97 -14.99
CA VAL A 188 2.51 19.41 -16.10
C VAL A 188 1.07 19.08 -15.68
N ALA A 189 0.84 18.68 -14.44
CA ALA A 189 -0.49 18.35 -13.94
C ALA A 189 -1.33 19.56 -13.47
N ALA A 190 -0.76 20.76 -13.36
CA ALA A 190 -1.50 21.91 -12.84
C ALA A 190 -2.42 22.54 -13.87
N ASP A 191 -3.59 22.98 -13.43
CA ASP A 191 -4.67 23.45 -14.31
C ASP A 191 -4.46 24.89 -14.82
N ASP A 192 -3.61 25.68 -14.15
CA ASP A 192 -3.37 27.10 -14.39
C ASP A 192 -2.23 27.41 -15.36
N ARG A 193 -1.69 26.38 -16.00
CA ARG A 193 -0.55 26.47 -16.91
C ARG A 193 -0.61 25.42 -18.01
N GLU A 194 -0.01 25.79 -19.13
CA GLU A 194 0.27 24.87 -20.23
C GLU A 194 1.77 24.60 -20.27
N GLY A 195 2.13 23.33 -20.50
CA GLY A 195 3.51 22.93 -20.75
C GLY A 195 3.84 23.23 -22.21
N PRO A 196 4.70 24.23 -22.50
CA PRO A 196 5.10 24.48 -23.88
C PRO A 196 5.91 23.29 -24.41
N PRO A 197 5.80 22.94 -25.71
CA PRO A 197 6.49 21.77 -26.29
C PRO A 197 7.99 21.75 -25.98
N LYS A 198 8.63 22.93 -25.99
CA LYS A 198 10.06 23.07 -25.68
C LYS A 198 10.43 22.66 -24.25
N PHE A 199 9.55 22.91 -23.26
CA PHE A 199 9.77 22.48 -21.87
C PHE A 199 9.79 20.95 -21.77
N GLU A 200 8.84 20.28 -22.43
CA GLU A 200 8.80 18.82 -22.49
C GLU A 200 10.01 18.25 -23.25
N GLU A 201 10.40 18.85 -24.38
CA GLU A 201 11.58 18.43 -25.14
C GLU A 201 12.87 18.50 -24.31
N LEU A 202 13.06 19.58 -23.55
CA LEU A 202 14.24 19.77 -22.70
C LEU A 202 14.24 18.82 -21.50
N PHE A 203 13.08 18.56 -20.88
CA PHE A 203 12.95 17.54 -19.84
C PHE A 203 13.32 16.15 -20.36
N GLN A 204 12.82 15.79 -21.54
CA GLN A 204 13.15 14.52 -22.19
C GLN A 204 14.62 14.44 -22.59
N LYS A 205 15.25 15.56 -22.98
CA LYS A 205 16.69 15.63 -23.23
C LYS A 205 17.48 15.32 -21.96
N TYR A 206 17.13 15.96 -20.85
CA TYR A 206 17.74 15.70 -19.54
C TYR A 206 17.65 14.23 -19.14
N LEU A 207 16.46 13.60 -19.22
CA LEU A 207 16.29 12.19 -18.86
C LEU A 207 17.14 11.24 -19.72
N ARG A 208 17.27 11.51 -21.02
CA ARG A 208 18.13 10.73 -21.93
C ARG A 208 19.61 10.88 -21.59
N ASP A 209 20.05 12.11 -21.33
CA ASP A 209 21.44 12.36 -20.95
C ASP A 209 21.76 11.67 -19.62
N LEU A 210 20.83 11.70 -18.66
CA LEU A 210 20.97 11.03 -17.36
C LEU A 210 21.02 9.50 -17.50
N GLU A 211 20.17 8.91 -18.34
CA GLU A 211 20.20 7.48 -18.64
C GLU A 211 21.52 7.07 -19.34
N ALA A 212 21.99 7.87 -20.30
CA ALA A 212 23.25 7.63 -21.01
C ALA A 212 24.49 7.75 -20.09
N ALA A 213 24.36 8.47 -18.98
CA ALA A 213 25.37 8.58 -17.94
C ALA A 213 25.19 7.53 -16.81
N GLU A 214 24.37 6.50 -17.02
CA GLU A 214 24.08 5.45 -16.02
C GLU A 214 23.60 6.00 -14.67
N TYR A 215 22.79 7.07 -14.70
CA TYR A 215 22.13 7.65 -13.54
C TYR A 215 23.09 8.23 -12.49
N LEU A 216 24.28 8.72 -12.90
CA LEU A 216 25.27 9.33 -12.00
C LEU A 216 24.67 10.37 -11.06
N HIS A 217 25.07 10.33 -9.79
CA HIS A 217 24.44 11.09 -8.71
C HIS A 217 25.13 12.43 -8.42
N ASP A 218 26.33 12.60 -8.94
CA ASP A 218 27.24 13.70 -8.63
C ASP A 218 27.35 14.74 -9.75
N PHE A 219 26.46 14.70 -10.74
CA PHE A 219 26.53 15.58 -11.91
C PHE A 219 26.40 17.08 -11.61
N LEU A 220 25.95 17.46 -10.41
CA LEU A 220 25.96 18.86 -9.97
C LEU A 220 27.29 19.33 -9.38
N PHE A 221 28.22 18.41 -9.05
CA PHE A 221 29.56 18.76 -8.59
C PHE A 221 30.49 19.01 -9.77
N GLU A 222 31.30 20.08 -9.70
CA GLU A 222 32.22 20.45 -10.79
C GLU A 222 33.25 19.36 -11.05
N GLU A 223 33.68 18.65 -10.01
CA GLU A 223 34.68 17.58 -10.06
C GLU A 223 34.18 16.38 -10.88
N ALA A 224 32.89 16.07 -10.80
CA ALA A 224 32.28 14.98 -11.57
C ALA A 224 32.17 15.30 -13.07
N CYS A 225 32.16 16.58 -13.43
CA CYS A 225 32.03 17.05 -14.81
C CYS A 225 33.30 16.85 -15.65
N GLN A 226 34.36 16.27 -15.10
CA GLN A 226 35.53 15.82 -15.86
C GLN A 226 35.16 14.73 -16.88
N TYR A 227 34.07 13.99 -16.64
CA TYR A 227 33.56 13.01 -17.59
C TYR A 227 32.58 13.67 -18.57
N PRO A 228 32.79 13.54 -19.90
CA PRO A 228 31.93 14.17 -20.90
C PRO A 228 30.44 13.80 -20.81
N ALA A 229 30.11 12.60 -20.32
CA ALA A 229 28.73 12.18 -20.11
C ALA A 229 28.06 12.96 -18.98
N VAL A 230 28.76 13.14 -17.86
CA VAL A 230 28.29 13.91 -16.68
C VAL A 230 28.09 15.38 -17.03
N ALA A 231 29.03 15.96 -17.79
CA ALA A 231 28.91 17.34 -18.26
C ALA A 231 27.61 17.55 -19.07
N ARG A 232 27.25 16.61 -19.96
CA ARG A 232 25.99 16.67 -20.73
C ARG A 232 24.74 16.60 -19.86
N VAL A 233 24.74 15.77 -18.81
CA VAL A 233 23.64 15.72 -17.83
C VAL A 233 23.49 17.07 -17.15
N ARG A 234 24.59 17.68 -16.71
CA ARG A 234 24.56 18.99 -16.06
C ARG A 234 24.06 20.09 -16.99
N ASP A 235 24.53 20.10 -18.24
CA ASP A 235 24.12 21.10 -19.22
C ASP A 235 22.62 20.98 -19.53
N SER A 236 22.13 19.77 -19.79
CA SER A 236 20.70 19.53 -20.04
C SER A 236 19.81 19.81 -18.82
N TYR A 237 20.30 19.54 -17.60
CA TYR A 237 19.65 19.90 -16.35
C TYR A 237 19.43 21.41 -16.25
N TRP A 238 20.48 22.21 -16.48
CA TRP A 238 20.37 23.67 -16.39
C TRP A 238 19.54 24.26 -17.53
N GLU A 239 19.67 23.74 -18.75
CA GLU A 239 18.81 24.12 -19.88
C GLU A 239 17.33 23.89 -19.55
N PHE A 240 17.01 22.73 -18.98
CA PHE A 240 15.65 22.41 -18.56
C PHE A 240 15.16 23.37 -17.46
N LEU A 241 15.93 23.59 -16.40
CA LEU A 241 15.55 24.53 -15.33
C LEU A 241 15.34 25.95 -15.84
N PHE A 242 16.20 26.43 -16.75
CA PHE A 242 16.05 27.75 -17.34
C PHE A 242 14.80 27.86 -18.22
N SER A 243 14.41 26.78 -18.90
CA SER A 243 13.17 26.74 -19.68
C SER A 243 11.93 26.90 -18.79
N ARG A 244 11.99 26.44 -17.54
CA ARG A 244 10.92 26.65 -16.55
C ARG A 244 10.68 28.13 -16.27
N GLU A 245 11.71 28.95 -16.27
CA GLU A 245 11.58 30.38 -15.97
C GLU A 245 11.12 31.19 -17.18
N THR A 246 11.45 30.71 -18.38
CA THR A 246 11.31 31.49 -19.62
C THR A 246 10.14 31.07 -20.51
N GLU A 247 9.76 29.80 -20.50
CA GLU A 247 8.77 29.24 -21.43
C GLU A 247 7.39 29.08 -20.76
N VAL A 248 7.36 28.92 -19.45
CA VAL A 248 6.15 28.69 -18.64
C VAL A 248 5.23 29.91 -18.68
N ARG A 249 4.02 29.71 -19.19
CA ARG A 249 2.97 30.73 -19.22
C ARG A 249 1.87 30.39 -18.23
N TRP A 250 1.50 31.38 -17.43
CA TRP A 250 0.44 31.27 -16.43
C TRP A 250 -0.86 31.83 -17.00
N HIS A 251 -1.96 31.12 -16.77
CA HIS A 251 -3.30 31.59 -17.08
C HIS A 251 -3.91 32.25 -15.84
N GLY A 252 -4.00 33.59 -15.86
CA GLY A 252 -4.59 34.38 -14.77
C GLY A 252 -3.58 35.03 -13.83
N HIS A 253 -4.05 35.59 -12.71
CA HIS A 253 -3.15 36.08 -11.65
C HIS A 253 -2.41 34.89 -11.05
N ARG A 254 -1.07 34.95 -11.05
CA ARG A 254 -0.20 34.00 -10.34
C ARG A 254 -0.70 33.89 -8.90
N LYS A 255 -1.39 32.80 -8.57
CA LYS A 255 -1.68 32.47 -7.18
C LYS A 255 -0.33 32.29 -6.51
N SER A 256 -0.16 32.94 -5.37
CA SER A 256 1.08 32.80 -4.62
C SER A 256 1.22 31.33 -4.21
N ASP A 257 2.44 30.80 -4.14
CA ASP A 257 2.65 29.41 -3.69
C ASP A 257 2.11 29.19 -2.26
N GLN A 258 1.84 30.26 -1.51
CA GLN A 258 1.14 30.27 -0.23
C GLN A 258 -0.35 29.88 -0.31
N ASP A 259 -1.02 30.11 -1.44
CA ASP A 259 -2.44 29.76 -1.63
C ASP A 259 -2.67 28.25 -1.79
N TYR A 260 -1.60 27.46 -1.87
CA TYR A 260 -1.61 26.01 -1.90
C TYR A 260 -1.33 25.38 -0.51
N GLN A 261 -1.33 26.16 0.58
CA GLN A 261 -1.04 25.65 1.92
C GLN A 261 -2.26 25.10 2.70
N ASP A 262 -3.50 25.43 2.30
CA ASP A 262 -4.74 25.01 3.01
C ASP A 262 -5.33 23.66 2.59
#